data_AF-A0A379Z9N4-F1
#
_entry.id   AF-A0A379Z9N4-F1
#
_cell.length_a   1.000
_cell.length_b   1.000
_cell.length_c   1.000
_cell.angle_alpha   90.00
_cell.angle_beta   90.00
_cell.angle_gamma   90.00
#
_symmetry.space_group_name_H-M   'P 1'
#
loop_
_entity.id
_entity.type
_entity.pdbx_description
1 polymer ?
#
loop_
_entity_poly.entity_id
_entity_poly.type
_entity_poly.pdbx_seq_one_letter_code
_entity_poly.pdbx_strand_id
1 'polypeptide(L)' 'MEFTLFCITAYAAYLVYKKPEKEKLADKLLFGCIGMSFFIWIMMSWGILLPVGNY' A
#
# COMPACT_ATOMS: atom_id res chain seq x y z
N MET A 1 2.12 -8.33 4.83
CA MET A 1 1.70 -7.29 3.87
C MET A 1 1.61 -5.91 4.50
N GLU A 2 0.95 -5.75 5.65
CA GLU A 2 0.84 -4.46 6.35
C GLU A 2 2.19 -3.87 6.79
N PHE A 3 3.12 -4.71 7.23
CA PHE A 3 4.48 -4.29 7.57
C PHE A 3 5.23 -3.66 6.37
N THR A 4 5.02 -4.20 5.17
CA THR A 4 5.62 -3.66 3.93
C THR A 4 5.03 -2.29 3.59
N LEU A 5 3.71 -2.12 3.72
CA LEU A 5 3.04 -0.83 3.52
C LEU A 5 3.53 0.23 4.54
N PHE A 6 3.74 -0.19 5.79
CA PHE A 6 4.29 0.68 6.83
C PHE A 6 5.72 1.13 6.49
N CYS A 7 6.59 0.22 6.08
CA CYS A 7 7.96 0.54 5.66
C CYS A 7 8.00 1.49 4.45
N ILE A 8 7.13 1.30 3.46
CA ILE A 8 7.04 2.17 2.27
C ILE A 8 6.58 3.58 2.66
N THR A 9 5.56 3.67 3.52
CA THR A 9 5.03 4.96 4.00
C THR A 9 6.06 5.70 4.87
N ALA A 10 6.75 5.00 5.77
CA ALA A 10 7.82 5.55 6.60
C ALA A 10 9.02 6.01 5.74
N TYR A 11 9.38 5.24 4.71
CA TYR A 11 10.44 5.62 3.78
C TYR A 11 10.05 6.83 2.93
N ALA A 12 8.80 6.93 2.48
CA ALA A 12 8.29 8.11 1.78
C ALA A 12 8.31 9.35 2.69
N ALA A 13 7.90 9.22 3.96
CA ALA A 13 7.96 10.31 4.94
C ALA A 13 9.41 10.76 5.22
N TYR A 14 10.35 9.82 5.34
CA TYR A 14 11.78 10.13 5.45
C TYR A 14 12.30 10.87 4.21
N LEU A 15 11.87 10.45 3.01
CA LEU A 15 12.27 11.08 1.76
C LEU A 15 11.80 12.53 1.70
N VAL A 16 10.54 12.81 2.06
CA VAL A 16 9.98 14.17 2.08
C VAL A 16 10.69 15.03 3.13
N TYR A 17 10.96 14.49 4.32
CA TYR A 17 11.59 15.23 5.41
C TYR A 17 13.06 15.58 5.16
N LYS A 18 13.86 14.62 4.66
CA LYS A 18 15.32 14.81 4.46
C LYS A 18 15.72 15.21 3.05
N LYS A 19 14.91 14.91 2.03
CA LYS A 19 15.24 15.14 0.61
C LYS A 19 14.00 15.58 -0.19
N PRO A 20 13.51 16.81 0.02
CA PRO A 20 12.35 17.34 -0.71
C PRO A 20 12.59 17.40 -2.23
N GLU A 21 13.85 17.42 -2.69
CA GLU A 21 14.21 17.29 -4.11
C GLU A 21 13.65 16.00 -4.76
N LYS A 22 13.34 14.97 -3.97
CA LYS A 22 12.81 13.68 -4.41
C LYS A 22 11.31 13.51 -4.10
N GLU A 23 10.59 14.59 -3.83
CA GLU A 23 9.16 14.55 -3.46
C GLU A 23 8.31 13.81 -4.51
N LYS A 24 8.58 13.99 -5.82
CA LYS A 24 7.91 13.23 -6.89
C LYS A 24 8.09 11.71 -6.80
N LEU A 25 9.21 11.25 -6.23
CA LEU A 25 9.45 9.83 -6.01
C LEU A 25 8.61 9.34 -4.82
N ALA A 26 8.55 10.13 -3.74
CA ALA A 26 7.74 9.82 -2.56
C ALA A 26 6.24 9.78 -2.90
N ASP A 27 5.78 10.71 -3.74
CA ASP A 27 4.39 10.76 -4.24
C ASP A 27 4.03 9.49 -5.04
N LYS A 28 4.87 9.08 -5.99
CA LYS A 28 4.69 7.80 -6.72
C LYS A 28 4.70 6.59 -5.78
N LEU A 29 5.55 6.61 -4.75
CA LEU A 29 5.64 5.54 -3.76
C LEU A 29 4.35 5.43 -2.93
N LEU A 30 3.83 6.57 -2.48
CA LEU A 30 2.57 6.65 -1.73
C LEU A 30 1.37 6.26 -2.59
N PHE A 31 1.33 6.67 -3.85
CA PHE A 31 0.29 6.26 -4.79
C PHE A 31 0.29 4.74 -4.99
N GLY A 32 1.47 4.12 -5.14
CA GLY A 32 1.61 2.67 -5.19
C GLY A 32 1.19 1.98 -3.88
N CYS A 33 1.50 2.59 -2.73
CA CYS A 33 1.12 2.09 -1.40
C CYS A 33 -0.41 2.08 -1.23
N ILE A 34 -1.09 3.14 -1.67
CA ILE A 34 -2.56 3.24 -1.66
C ILE A 34 -3.18 2.19 -2.59
N GLY A 35 -2.67 2.06 -3.82
CA GLY A 35 -3.15 1.06 -4.78
C GLY A 35 -2.99 -0.37 -4.26
N MET A 36 -1.86 -0.68 -3.62
CA MET A 36 -1.61 -1.99 -3.01
C MET A 36 -2.52 -2.24 -1.81
N SER A 37 -2.83 -1.20 -1.02
CA SER A 37 -3.79 -1.30 0.09
C SER A 37 -5.22 -1.62 -0.41
N PHE A 38 -5.66 -0.96 -1.48
CA PHE A 38 -6.94 -1.26 -2.13
C PHE A 38 -6.97 -2.68 -2.71
N PHE A 39 -5.88 -3.11 -3.35
CA PHE A 39 -5.78 -4.47 -3.89
C PHE A 39 -5.88 -5.54 -2.77
N ILE A 40 -5.18 -5.34 -1.66
CA ILE A 40 -5.26 -6.24 -0.50
C ILE A 40 -6.68 -6.28 0.06
N TRP A 41 -7.34 -5.13 0.15
CA TRP A 41 -8.72 -5.05 0.60
C TRP A 41 -9.69 -5.82 -0.32
N ILE A 42 -9.52 -5.70 -1.64
CA ILE A 42 -10.31 -6.47 -2.62
C ILE A 42 -10.05 -7.97 -2.44
N MET A 43 -8.79 -8.39 -2.36
CA MET A 43 -8.45 -9.82 -2.20
C MET A 43 -9.00 -10.41 -0.89
N MET A 44 -8.92 -9.67 0.21
CA MET A 44 -9.48 -10.08 1.50
C MET A 44 -11.01 -10.13 1.44
N SER A 45 -11.64 -9.13 0.81
CA SER A 45 -13.09 -9.09 0.62
C SER A 45 -13.58 -10.20 -0.31
N TRP A 46 -12.78 -10.61 -1.30
CA TRP A 46 -13.11 -11.69 -2.23
C TRP A 46 -13.15 -13.05 -1.52
N GLY A 47 -12.21 -13.30 -0.61
CA GLY A 47 -12.22 -14.51 0.24
C GLY A 47 -13.41 -14.55 1.23
N ILE A 48 -14.01 -13.40 1.54
CA ILE A 48 -15.18 -13.29 2.42
C ILE A 48 -16.51 -13.32 1.61
N LEU A 49 -16.54 -12.71 0.42
CA LEU A 49 -17.73 -12.58 -0.44
C LEU A 49 -18.01 -13.81 -1.30
N LEU A 50 -16.97 -14.55 -1.71
CA LEU A 50 -17.10 -15.82 -2.41
C LEU A 50 -16.46 -16.90 -1.55
N PRO A 51 -17.21 -17.52 -0.61
CA PRO A 51 -16.80 -18.81 -0.08
C PRO A 51 -16.82 -19.78 -1.25
N VAL A 52 -15.67 -19.97 -1.90
CA VAL A 52 -15.52 -20.98 -2.96
C VAL A 52 -15.73 -22.34 -2.31
N GLY A 53 -16.97 -22.85 -2.45
CA GLY A 53 -17.33 -24.26 -2.36
C GLY A 53 -17.22 -24.92 -0.98
N ASN A 54 -18.13 -24.58 -0.04
CA ASN A 54 -18.51 -25.51 1.02
C ASN A 54 -20.03 -25.65 1.15
N TYR A 55 -20.69 -25.91 0.02
CA TYR A 55 -21.99 -26.55 -0.11
C TYR A 55 -21.88 -27.67 -1.15
#